data_AF-A0A8H6FWA9-F1
#
_entry.id   AF-A0A8H6FWA9-F1
#
_cell.length_a   1.000
_cell.length_b   1.000
_cell.length_c   1.000
_cell.angle_alpha   90.00
_cell.angle_beta   90.00
_cell.angle_gamma   90.00
#
_symmetry.space_group_name_H-M   'P 1'
#
loop_
_entity.id
_entity.type
_entity.pdbx_description
1 polymer ?
#
loop_
_entity_poly.entity_id
_entity_poly.type
_entity_poly.pdbx_seq_one_letter_code
_entity_poly.pdbx_strand_id
1 'polypeptide(L)'
;MEPPTQIFIFGDQKNASDADLRQLLHVNDNSVLRSFFERVNYALRVEIARLPVIQQEWFPRYNTLLELLTARRRGFGDNPALGLALLCINQLGRTIVKDHGDILTARPVHAVGLCTGSFAAAAISTSQTIAELLPAAIEAVLVAFRTGLGSFEARNDIEPRSVVPPIWPVIVGMQEEQAAAILDAFLMQMVFRRVQDLTPSGKPEQSKIAIVGYGGRFPDAESIDKFYWDILHKGLDVHRKIPEDRFDVATHYDPTGRKKNTSKVQYGCFIEKPGLFDARFFNMSPRESANADPGQRLAITTAYEALEMAGFGPDTTPSTQRDRVGIFYGMTSDD
;
A
#
# COMPACT_ATOMS: atom_id res chain seq x y z
N MET A 1 37.29 -30.13 32.23
CA MET A 1 36.56 -30.21 30.94
C MET A 1 35.68 -28.98 30.86
N GLU A 2 35.83 -28.17 29.82
CA GLU A 2 34.91 -27.05 29.59
C GLU A 2 33.48 -27.57 29.43
N PRO A 3 32.46 -26.84 29.93
CA PRO A 3 31.07 -27.25 29.77
C PRO A 3 30.73 -27.33 28.28
N PRO A 4 29.98 -28.34 27.83
CA PRO A 4 29.66 -28.53 26.42
C PRO A 4 28.87 -27.31 25.88
N THR A 5 29.42 -26.64 24.87
CA THR A 5 28.80 -25.49 24.22
C THR A 5 27.56 -25.93 23.45
N GLN A 6 26.46 -25.18 23.60
CA GLN A 6 25.23 -25.44 22.86
C GLN A 6 25.09 -24.43 21.71
N ILE A 7 24.83 -24.93 20.52
CA ILE A 7 24.62 -24.12 19.32
C ILE A 7 23.18 -24.30 18.84
N PHE A 8 22.41 -23.21 18.82
CA PHE A 8 21.09 -23.16 18.20
C PHE A 8 21.21 -22.70 16.75
N ILE A 9 20.59 -23.45 15.85
CA ILE A 9 20.54 -23.11 14.43
C ILE A 9 19.07 -22.97 14.03
N PHE A 10 18.71 -21.76 13.59
CA PHE A 10 17.37 -21.43 13.13
C PHE A 10 17.35 -21.29 11.61
N GLY A 11 16.45 -22.03 10.97
CA GLY A 11 16.30 -22.05 9.51
C GLY A 11 15.41 -20.93 8.96
N ASP A 12 15.14 -21.00 7.66
CA ASP A 12 14.29 -20.06 6.92
C ASP A 12 12.91 -20.67 6.55
N GLN A 13 12.16 -19.95 5.72
CA GLN A 13 10.83 -20.33 5.27
C GLN A 13 10.76 -21.61 4.42
N LYS A 14 11.87 -22.05 3.80
CA LYS A 14 11.86 -23.22 2.92
C LYS A 14 11.52 -24.51 3.69
N ASN A 15 11.88 -24.57 4.96
CA ASN A 15 11.69 -25.72 5.83
C ASN A 15 10.51 -25.54 6.82
N ALA A 16 9.71 -24.49 6.67
CA ALA A 16 8.62 -24.17 7.59
C ALA A 16 7.40 -25.07 7.32
N SER A 17 7.29 -26.17 8.07
CA SER A 17 6.10 -27.02 8.06
C SER A 17 5.00 -26.41 8.94
N ASP A 18 3.89 -25.99 8.33
CA ASP A 18 2.66 -25.62 9.05
C ASP A 18 2.14 -26.77 9.93
N ALA A 19 2.52 -28.03 9.65
CA ALA A 19 2.14 -29.16 10.48
C ALA A 19 2.87 -29.15 11.84
N ASP A 20 4.13 -28.73 11.85
CA ASP A 20 4.96 -28.68 13.07
C ASP A 20 4.40 -27.66 14.06
N LEU A 21 4.10 -26.44 13.58
CA LEU A 21 3.49 -25.42 14.41
C LEU A 21 2.11 -25.87 14.91
N ARG A 22 1.32 -26.55 14.07
CA ARG A 22 0.02 -27.08 14.48
C ARG A 22 0.17 -28.07 15.63
N GLN A 23 1.11 -29.02 15.56
CA GLN A 23 1.36 -29.96 16.66
C GLN A 23 1.76 -29.22 17.94
N LEU A 24 2.64 -28.23 17.81
CA LEU A 24 3.12 -27.44 18.93
C LEU A 24 1.99 -26.65 19.63
N LEU A 25 1.04 -26.11 18.87
CA LEU A 25 -0.14 -25.42 19.40
C LEU A 25 -1.10 -26.33 20.20
N HIS A 26 -1.00 -27.67 20.05
CA HIS A 26 -1.80 -28.62 20.84
C HIS A 26 -1.09 -29.05 22.14
N VAL A 27 0.15 -28.62 22.37
CA VAL A 27 0.89 -28.91 23.60
C VAL A 27 0.29 -28.09 24.74
N ASN A 28 -0.51 -28.74 25.58
CA ASN A 28 -1.20 -28.08 26.70
C ASN A 28 -0.45 -28.19 28.03
N ASP A 29 0.52 -29.08 28.15
CA ASP A 29 1.16 -29.39 29.44
C ASP A 29 2.31 -28.42 29.81
N ASN A 30 2.51 -27.36 29.03
CA ASN A 30 3.53 -26.34 29.27
C ASN A 30 2.90 -24.94 29.40
N SER A 31 2.88 -24.41 30.62
CA SER A 31 2.27 -23.11 30.95
C SER A 31 3.03 -21.93 30.33
N VAL A 32 4.36 -22.02 30.22
CA VAL A 32 5.20 -20.99 29.60
C VAL A 32 4.90 -20.90 28.10
N LEU A 33 4.81 -22.05 27.42
CA LEU A 33 4.47 -22.12 26.01
C LEU A 33 3.07 -21.55 25.75
N ARG A 34 2.08 -21.90 26.59
CA ARG A 34 0.72 -21.37 26.48
C ARG A 34 0.70 -19.85 26.64
N SER A 35 1.38 -19.33 27.66
CA SER A 35 1.53 -17.89 27.89
C SER A 35 2.20 -17.18 26.71
N PHE A 36 3.24 -17.77 26.12
CA PHE A 36 3.88 -17.26 24.91
C PHE A 36 2.88 -17.14 23.75
N PHE A 37 2.14 -18.21 23.44
CA PHE A 37 1.17 -18.22 22.34
C PHE A 37 0.03 -17.24 22.55
N GLU A 38 -0.53 -17.14 23.76
CA GLU A 38 -1.60 -16.19 24.08
C GLU A 38 -1.12 -14.75 23.89
N ARG A 39 0.06 -14.41 24.40
CA ARG A 39 0.64 -13.07 24.31
C ARG A 39 1.00 -12.69 22.88
N VAL A 40 1.63 -13.59 22.13
CA VAL A 40 1.94 -13.36 20.70
C VAL A 40 0.66 -13.21 19.88
N ASN A 41 -0.34 -14.06 20.10
CA ASN A 41 -1.62 -13.97 19.40
C ASN A 41 -2.28 -12.61 19.62
N TYR A 42 -2.29 -12.14 20.86
CA TYR A 42 -2.80 -10.81 21.19
C TYR A 42 -1.97 -9.71 20.51
N ALA A 43 -0.64 -9.77 20.61
CA ALA A 43 0.26 -8.77 20.04
C ALA A 43 0.12 -8.65 18.52
N LEU A 44 0.06 -9.78 17.79
CA LEU A 44 -0.16 -9.78 16.34
C LEU A 44 -1.52 -9.20 15.96
N ARG A 45 -2.58 -9.50 16.73
CA ARG A 45 -3.91 -8.91 16.49
C ARG A 45 -3.91 -7.40 16.68
N VAL A 46 -3.20 -6.90 17.70
CA VAL A 46 -3.02 -5.46 17.93
C VAL A 46 -2.22 -4.82 16.79
N GLU A 47 -1.13 -5.44 16.34
CA GLU A 47 -0.35 -4.91 15.20
C GLU A 47 -1.19 -4.84 13.92
N ILE A 48 -1.93 -5.91 13.58
CA ILE A 48 -2.80 -5.91 12.40
C ILE A 48 -3.89 -4.83 12.52
N ALA A 49 -4.49 -4.65 13.69
CA ALA A 49 -5.52 -3.64 13.92
C ALA A 49 -5.01 -2.19 13.79
N ARG A 50 -3.70 -1.96 13.94
CA ARG A 50 -3.07 -0.64 13.77
C ARG A 50 -2.75 -0.29 12.31
N LEU A 51 -2.83 -1.26 11.39
CA LEU A 51 -2.57 -1.02 9.98
C LEU A 51 -3.67 -0.17 9.33
N PRO A 52 -3.38 0.56 8.24
CA PRO A 52 -4.39 1.20 7.40
C PRO A 52 -5.45 0.20 6.93
N VAL A 53 -6.70 0.64 6.77
CA VAL A 53 -7.86 -0.21 6.41
C VAL A 53 -7.58 -1.10 5.20
N ILE A 54 -6.95 -0.54 4.16
CA ILE A 54 -6.60 -1.26 2.92
C ILE A 54 -5.64 -2.43 3.21
N GLN A 55 -4.69 -2.24 4.12
CA GLN A 55 -3.72 -3.28 4.50
C GLN A 55 -4.34 -4.32 5.44
N GLN A 56 -5.33 -3.94 6.26
CA GLN A 56 -6.05 -4.90 7.11
C GLN A 56 -6.73 -6.00 6.28
N GLU A 57 -7.21 -5.67 5.07
CA GLU A 57 -7.80 -6.64 4.14
C GLU A 57 -6.81 -7.71 3.64
N TRP A 58 -5.50 -7.49 3.83
CA TRP A 58 -4.48 -8.46 3.48
C TRP A 58 -4.34 -9.61 4.48
N PHE A 59 -5.05 -9.51 5.60
CA PHE A 59 -4.98 -10.46 6.70
C PHE A 59 -6.36 -11.07 6.99
N PRO A 60 -6.41 -12.36 7.35
CA PRO A 60 -7.67 -12.96 7.75
C PRO A 60 -8.11 -12.41 9.10
N ARG A 61 -9.42 -12.42 9.35
CA ARG A 61 -9.93 -12.27 10.72
C ARG A 61 -9.73 -13.58 11.47
N TYR A 62 -9.12 -13.50 12.65
CA TYR A 62 -8.88 -14.66 13.52
C TYR A 62 -8.89 -14.25 14.99
N ASN A 63 -9.21 -15.21 15.85
CA ASN A 63 -9.16 -15.09 17.30
C ASN A 63 -8.00 -15.90 17.90
N THR A 64 -7.59 -16.98 17.24
CA THR A 64 -6.54 -17.90 17.71
C THR A 64 -5.48 -18.13 16.63
N LEU A 65 -4.26 -18.50 17.04
CA LEU A 65 -3.18 -18.86 16.11
C LEU A 65 -3.55 -20.07 15.24
N LEU A 66 -4.41 -20.97 15.72
CA LEU A 66 -4.89 -22.11 14.95
C LEU A 66 -5.81 -21.70 13.80
N GLU A 67 -6.69 -20.72 14.03
CA GLU A 67 -7.51 -20.09 12.99
C GLU A 67 -6.62 -19.37 11.98
N LEU A 68 -5.62 -18.62 12.43
CA LEU A 68 -4.66 -17.93 11.57
C LEU A 68 -3.91 -18.92 10.64
N LEU A 69 -3.41 -20.02 11.22
CA LEU A 69 -2.73 -21.08 10.48
C LEU A 69 -3.66 -21.77 9.47
N THR A 70 -4.94 -21.93 9.82
CA THR A 70 -5.95 -22.52 8.93
C THR A 70 -6.29 -21.57 7.77
N ALA A 71 -6.42 -20.27 8.06
CA ALA A 71 -6.71 -19.24 7.07
C ALA A 71 -5.56 -19.08 6.06
N ARG A 72 -4.31 -19.20 6.53
CA ARG A 72 -3.12 -19.23 5.66
C ARG A 72 -3.25 -20.27 4.54
N ARG A 73 -3.67 -21.49 4.84
CA ARG A 73 -3.83 -22.55 3.82
C ARG A 73 -5.00 -22.31 2.85
N ARG A 74 -5.97 -21.46 3.20
CA ARG A 74 -7.22 -21.26 2.45
C ARG A 74 -7.24 -20.00 1.56
N GLY A 75 -6.14 -19.26 1.49
CA GLY A 75 -6.06 -18.06 0.64
C GLY A 75 -5.09 -16.98 1.10
N PHE A 76 -4.47 -17.12 2.28
CA PHE A 76 -3.49 -16.17 2.80
C PHE A 76 -2.06 -16.74 2.82
N GLY A 77 -1.81 -17.81 2.06
CA GLY A 77 -0.55 -18.56 2.05
C GLY A 77 0.63 -17.74 1.56
N ASP A 78 0.35 -16.82 0.64
CA ASP A 78 1.33 -16.00 -0.06
C ASP A 78 1.70 -14.72 0.67
N ASN A 79 1.15 -14.50 1.87
CA ASN A 79 1.44 -13.34 2.68
C ASN A 79 2.76 -13.59 3.46
N PRO A 80 3.88 -12.95 3.08
CA PRO A 80 5.17 -13.19 3.72
C PRO A 80 5.17 -12.67 5.16
N ALA A 81 4.38 -11.65 5.53
CA ALA A 81 4.26 -11.18 6.92
C ALA A 81 3.77 -12.29 7.86
N LEU A 82 2.73 -13.02 7.44
CA LEU A 82 2.24 -14.18 8.20
C LEU A 82 3.26 -15.33 8.18
N GLY A 83 3.91 -15.56 7.05
CA GLY A 83 4.92 -16.62 6.93
C GLY A 83 6.11 -16.41 7.86
N LEU A 84 6.66 -15.18 7.92
CA LEU A 84 7.78 -14.84 8.79
C LEU A 84 7.37 -14.96 10.26
N ALA A 85 6.22 -14.40 10.64
CA ALA A 85 5.72 -14.44 12.00
C ALA A 85 5.50 -15.88 12.48
N LEU A 86 4.75 -16.71 11.74
CA LEU A 86 4.42 -18.07 12.13
C LEU A 86 5.66 -18.97 12.21
N LEU A 87 6.64 -18.80 11.31
CA LEU A 87 7.91 -19.52 11.42
C LEU A 87 8.68 -19.13 12.69
N CYS A 88 8.77 -17.83 12.98
CA CYS A 88 9.43 -17.34 14.19
C CYS A 88 8.75 -17.89 15.47
N ILE A 89 7.41 -17.89 15.50
CA ILE A 89 6.60 -18.49 16.58
C ILE A 89 6.93 -19.97 16.75
N ASN A 90 6.99 -20.73 15.65
CA ASN A 90 7.30 -22.15 15.69
C ASN A 90 8.71 -22.41 16.25
N GLN A 91 9.71 -21.67 15.76
CA GLN A 91 11.10 -21.80 16.19
C GLN A 91 11.26 -21.48 17.69
N LEU A 92 10.71 -20.35 18.14
CA LEU A 92 10.77 -19.94 19.55
C LEU A 92 9.98 -20.89 20.45
N GLY A 93 8.78 -21.29 20.03
CA GLY A 93 7.96 -22.23 20.79
C GLY A 93 8.62 -23.61 20.95
N ARG A 94 9.29 -24.13 19.90
CA ARG A 94 10.04 -25.39 20.01
C ARG A 94 11.22 -25.27 20.97
N THR A 95 11.91 -24.14 20.97
CA THR A 95 12.98 -23.87 21.95
C THR A 95 12.44 -23.86 23.37
N ILE A 96 11.29 -23.21 23.61
CA ILE A 96 10.62 -23.18 24.92
C ILE A 96 10.23 -24.60 25.38
N VAL A 97 9.74 -25.45 24.48
CA VAL A 97 9.35 -26.82 24.82
C VAL A 97 10.54 -27.72 25.10
N LYS A 98 11.54 -27.71 24.24
CA LYS A 98 12.67 -28.66 24.29
C LYS A 98 13.44 -28.56 25.61
N ASP A 99 13.47 -27.37 26.18
CA ASP A 99 14.44 -27.01 27.20
C ASP A 99 13.80 -26.68 28.55
N HIS A 100 12.47 -26.84 28.68
CA HIS A 100 11.67 -26.54 29.88
C HIS A 100 11.93 -25.17 30.56
N GLY A 101 12.61 -24.24 29.88
CA GLY A 101 13.02 -22.94 30.42
C GLY A 101 14.41 -22.90 31.08
N ASP A 102 15.16 -24.00 31.12
CA ASP A 102 16.40 -24.15 31.91
C ASP A 102 17.71 -23.88 31.15
N ILE A 103 17.70 -23.67 29.83
CA ILE A 103 18.96 -23.60 29.05
C ILE A 103 19.68 -22.25 29.08
N LEU A 104 18.98 -21.15 29.34
CA LEU A 104 19.60 -19.83 29.24
C LEU A 104 20.56 -19.50 30.41
N THR A 105 20.56 -20.30 31.48
CA THR A 105 21.31 -20.01 32.71
C THR A 105 22.56 -20.87 32.94
N ALA A 106 22.77 -21.96 32.18
CA ALA A 106 23.73 -23.00 32.58
C ALA A 106 25.01 -23.12 31.73
N ARG A 107 25.04 -22.63 30.48
CA ARG A 107 26.15 -22.87 29.51
C ARG A 107 26.32 -21.73 28.51
N PRO A 108 27.51 -21.56 27.89
CA PRO A 108 27.66 -20.66 26.76
C PRO A 108 26.78 -21.12 25.58
N VAL A 109 25.79 -20.29 25.26
CA VAL A 109 24.85 -20.52 24.16
C VAL A 109 25.26 -19.66 22.96
N HIS A 110 25.42 -20.28 21.80
CA HIS A 110 25.58 -19.57 20.52
C HIS A 110 24.33 -19.78 19.69
N ALA A 111 23.76 -18.71 19.13
CA ALA A 111 22.61 -18.81 18.24
C ALA A 111 22.97 -18.26 16.85
N VAL A 112 22.62 -19.02 15.82
CA VAL A 112 22.79 -18.66 14.42
C VAL A 112 21.44 -18.79 13.73
N GLY A 113 21.06 -17.77 12.96
CA GLY A 113 19.79 -17.74 12.27
C GLY A 113 19.94 -17.36 10.80
N LEU A 114 19.34 -18.14 9.90
CA LEU A 114 19.28 -17.84 8.47
C LEU A 114 17.98 -17.10 8.14
N CYS A 115 18.06 -15.96 7.47
CA CYS A 115 16.88 -15.17 7.07
C CYS A 115 15.92 -14.96 8.26
N THR A 116 14.72 -15.54 8.24
CA THR A 116 13.74 -15.47 9.34
C THR A 116 14.26 -16.03 10.66
N GLY A 117 15.16 -17.02 10.62
CA GLY A 117 15.76 -17.59 11.82
C GLY A 117 16.60 -16.59 12.63
N SER A 118 17.05 -15.48 12.00
CA SER A 118 17.79 -14.42 12.69
C SER A 118 16.97 -13.76 13.80
N PHE A 119 15.65 -13.64 13.66
CA PHE A 119 14.78 -13.09 14.69
C PHE A 119 14.73 -13.98 15.94
N ALA A 120 14.60 -15.29 15.75
CA ALA A 120 14.63 -16.24 16.86
C ALA A 120 16.02 -16.29 17.52
N ALA A 121 17.09 -16.29 16.71
CA ALA A 121 18.46 -16.23 17.20
C ALA A 121 18.71 -14.98 18.05
N ALA A 122 18.25 -13.81 17.59
CA ALA A 122 18.38 -12.56 18.32
C ALA A 122 17.69 -12.62 19.68
N ALA A 123 16.43 -13.06 19.74
CA ALA A 123 15.68 -13.17 21.00
C ALA A 123 16.36 -14.09 22.02
N ILE A 124 16.94 -15.20 21.55
CA ILE A 124 17.66 -16.15 22.42
C ILE A 124 19.00 -15.56 22.87
N SER A 125 19.71 -14.87 21.99
CA SER A 125 21.01 -14.28 22.30
C SER A 125 20.92 -13.14 23.32
N THR A 126 19.78 -12.46 23.38
CA THR A 126 19.54 -11.35 24.31
C THR A 126 18.93 -11.79 25.64
N SER A 127 18.70 -13.08 25.85
CA SER A 127 17.97 -13.58 27.01
C SER A 127 18.81 -14.58 27.80
N GLN A 128 18.88 -14.41 29.11
CA GLN A 128 19.55 -15.33 30.04
C GLN A 128 18.56 -16.15 30.87
N THR A 129 17.28 -15.76 30.87
CA THR A 129 16.22 -16.49 31.58
C THR A 129 14.97 -16.59 30.73
N ILE A 130 14.07 -17.52 31.07
CA ILE A 130 12.78 -17.65 30.39
C ILE A 130 11.91 -16.38 30.55
N ALA A 131 12.06 -15.68 31.67
CA ALA A 131 11.36 -14.43 31.94
C ALA A 131 11.80 -13.29 31.02
N GLU A 132 13.07 -13.27 30.62
CA GLU A 132 13.62 -12.35 29.61
C GLU A 132 13.31 -12.80 28.18
N LEU A 133 13.30 -14.12 27.94
CA LEU A 133 13.01 -14.68 26.63
C LEU A 133 11.58 -14.38 26.17
N LEU A 134 10.58 -14.48 27.05
CA LEU A 134 9.19 -14.25 26.66
C LEU A 134 8.94 -12.88 26.00
N PRO A 135 9.30 -11.74 26.62
CA PRO A 135 9.14 -10.43 25.97
C PRO A 135 10.01 -10.27 24.73
N ALA A 136 11.27 -10.74 24.76
CA ALA A 136 12.16 -10.67 23.60
C ALA A 136 11.63 -11.50 22.40
N ALA A 137 11.05 -12.67 22.67
CA ALA A 137 10.44 -13.56 21.69
C ALA A 137 9.19 -12.93 21.07
N ILE A 138 8.35 -12.25 21.86
CA ILE A 138 7.19 -11.52 21.34
C ILE A 138 7.66 -10.42 20.38
N GLU A 139 8.63 -9.60 20.80
CA GLU A 139 9.17 -8.54 19.95
C GLU A 139 9.82 -9.09 18.67
N ALA A 140 10.58 -10.20 18.77
CA ALA A 140 11.14 -10.85 17.60
C ALA A 140 10.08 -11.31 16.59
N VAL A 141 8.94 -11.84 17.08
CA VAL A 141 7.80 -12.20 16.21
C VAL A 141 7.19 -10.95 15.57
N LEU A 142 7.04 -9.85 16.30
CA LEU A 142 6.50 -8.60 15.75
C LEU A 142 7.44 -7.98 14.71
N VAL A 143 8.75 -7.99 14.96
CA VAL A 143 9.75 -7.52 14.00
C VAL A 143 9.76 -8.42 12.76
N ALA A 144 9.64 -9.74 12.92
CA ALA A 144 9.50 -10.67 11.81
C ALA A 144 8.24 -10.36 10.97
N PHE A 145 7.11 -10.12 11.64
CA PHE A 145 5.86 -9.72 10.99
C PHE A 145 6.02 -8.41 10.20
N ARG A 146 6.55 -7.35 10.82
CA ARG A 146 6.78 -6.04 10.19
C ARG A 146 7.74 -6.12 9.01
N THR A 147 8.80 -6.92 9.15
CA THR A 147 9.76 -7.17 8.05
C THR A 147 9.07 -7.83 6.86
N GLY A 148 8.23 -8.84 7.12
CA GLY A 148 7.47 -9.49 6.06
C GLY A 148 6.39 -8.57 5.46
N LEU A 149 5.79 -7.67 6.25
CA LEU A 149 4.85 -6.67 5.75
C LEU A 149 5.54 -5.70 4.77
N GLY A 150 6.70 -5.15 5.12
CA GLY A 150 7.46 -4.27 4.20
C GLY A 150 7.88 -4.99 2.92
N SER A 151 8.28 -6.27 3.02
CA SER A 151 8.54 -7.10 1.83
C SER A 151 7.28 -7.33 0.99
N PHE A 152 6.10 -7.42 1.63
CA PHE A 152 4.84 -7.62 0.93
C PHE A 152 4.39 -6.36 0.18
N GLU A 153 4.57 -5.19 0.78
CA GLU A 153 4.31 -3.89 0.16
C GLU A 153 5.18 -3.71 -1.08
N ALA A 154 6.50 -3.85 -0.93
CA ALA A 154 7.45 -3.74 -2.05
C ALA A 154 7.14 -4.74 -3.17
N ARG A 155 6.73 -5.97 -2.84
CA ARG A 155 6.27 -6.95 -3.82
C ARG A 155 5.04 -6.46 -4.60
N ASN A 156 4.02 -5.95 -3.89
CA ASN A 156 2.78 -5.51 -4.53
C ASN A 156 2.99 -4.27 -5.42
N ASP A 157 4.01 -3.45 -5.13
CA ASP A 157 4.41 -2.32 -5.97
C ASP A 157 5.14 -2.75 -7.25
N ILE A 158 5.92 -3.83 -7.20
CA ILE A 158 6.69 -4.36 -8.33
C ILE A 158 5.80 -5.18 -9.27
N GLU A 159 4.97 -6.08 -8.71
CA GLU A 159 4.13 -6.99 -9.48
C GLU A 159 2.70 -7.03 -8.89
N PRO A 160 1.68 -6.64 -9.68
CA PRO A 160 0.29 -6.70 -9.24
C PRO A 160 -0.11 -8.14 -8.87
N ARG A 161 -1.03 -8.30 -7.92
CA ARG A 161 -1.52 -9.63 -7.50
C ARG A 161 -2.05 -10.43 -8.69
N SER A 162 -1.31 -11.49 -9.04
CA SER A 162 -1.72 -12.51 -10.01
C SER A 162 -2.52 -13.63 -9.34
N VAL A 163 -3.31 -14.38 -10.13
CA VAL A 163 -4.10 -15.53 -9.68
C VAL A 163 -3.20 -16.66 -9.15
N VAL A 164 -1.97 -16.75 -9.64
CA VAL A 164 -0.95 -17.68 -9.14
C VAL A 164 0.11 -16.88 -8.41
N PRO A 165 0.46 -17.22 -7.16
CA PRO A 165 1.55 -16.57 -6.46
C PRO A 165 2.87 -16.70 -7.21
N PRO A 166 3.51 -15.57 -7.57
CA PRO A 166 4.87 -15.60 -8.11
C PRO A 166 5.84 -16.19 -7.08
N ILE A 167 6.74 -17.04 -7.56
CA ILE A 167 7.88 -17.52 -6.80
C ILE A 167 9.00 -16.49 -6.99
N TRP A 168 9.39 -15.83 -5.90
CA TRP A 168 10.42 -14.80 -5.91
C TRP A 168 11.85 -15.37 -5.81
N PRO A 169 12.13 -16.34 -4.93
CA PRO A 169 13.45 -16.97 -4.88
C PRO A 169 13.50 -18.26 -5.70
N VAL A 170 14.57 -18.44 -6.48
CA VAL A 170 14.89 -19.70 -7.16
C VAL A 170 16.28 -20.17 -6.73
N ILE A 171 16.42 -21.48 -6.50
CA ILE A 171 17.72 -22.09 -6.22
C ILE A 171 18.24 -22.68 -7.52
N VAL A 172 19.46 -22.29 -7.90
CA VAL A 172 20.12 -22.74 -9.11
C VAL A 172 21.33 -23.62 -8.77
N GLY A 173 21.53 -24.69 -9.54
CA GLY A 173 22.64 -25.62 -9.36
C GLY A 173 23.93 -25.15 -10.05
N MET A 174 24.33 -23.90 -9.81
CA MET A 174 25.51 -23.27 -10.44
C MET A 174 26.29 -22.43 -9.43
N GLN A 175 27.53 -22.10 -9.76
CA GLN A 175 28.35 -21.20 -8.93
C GLN A 175 27.87 -19.75 -9.04
N GLU A 176 28.12 -18.96 -8.00
CA GLU A 176 27.68 -17.55 -7.91
C GLU A 176 28.18 -16.70 -9.08
N GLU A 177 29.46 -16.83 -9.45
CA GLU A 177 30.05 -16.09 -10.58
C GLU A 177 29.37 -16.43 -11.92
N GLN A 178 29.02 -17.71 -12.12
CA GLN A 178 28.33 -18.15 -13.34
C GLN A 178 26.89 -17.61 -13.37
N ALA A 179 26.19 -17.64 -12.24
CA ALA A 179 24.84 -17.09 -12.12
C ALA A 179 24.83 -15.57 -12.38
N ALA A 180 25.77 -14.83 -11.79
CA ALA A 180 25.92 -13.40 -11.97
C ALA A 180 26.17 -13.03 -13.44
N ALA A 181 27.09 -13.73 -14.12
CA ALA A 181 27.37 -13.49 -15.53
C ALA A 181 26.15 -13.73 -16.44
N ILE A 182 25.35 -14.77 -16.15
CA ILE A 182 24.10 -15.04 -16.89
C ILE A 182 23.07 -13.95 -16.63
N LEU A 183 22.92 -13.51 -15.38
CA LEU A 183 22.02 -12.41 -15.00
C LEU A 183 22.40 -11.11 -15.70
N ASP A 184 23.68 -10.75 -15.71
CA ASP A 184 24.18 -9.56 -16.39
C ASP A 184 23.92 -9.62 -17.90
N ALA A 185 24.19 -10.76 -18.53
CA ALA A 185 23.90 -10.96 -19.94
C ALA A 185 22.39 -10.84 -20.24
N PHE A 186 21.54 -11.40 -19.39
CA PHE A 186 20.09 -11.28 -19.50
C PHE A 186 19.60 -9.83 -19.35
N LEU A 187 20.11 -9.11 -18.35
CA LEU A 187 19.76 -7.70 -18.12
C LEU A 187 20.18 -6.83 -19.31
N MET A 188 21.37 -7.06 -19.87
CA MET A 188 21.84 -6.35 -21.07
C MET A 188 20.93 -6.62 -22.28
N GLN A 189 20.51 -7.87 -22.49
CA GLN A 189 19.56 -8.21 -23.55
C GLN A 189 18.18 -7.56 -23.33
N MET A 190 17.68 -7.53 -22.09
CA MET A 190 16.39 -6.90 -21.77
C MET A 190 16.42 -5.39 -21.97
N VAL A 191 17.48 -4.70 -21.56
CA VAL A 191 17.66 -3.26 -21.80
C VAL A 191 17.69 -3.00 -23.31
N PHE A 192 18.43 -3.81 -24.06
CA PHE A 192 18.52 -3.67 -25.53
C PHE A 192 17.18 -3.93 -26.22
N ARG A 193 16.41 -4.96 -25.79
CA ARG A 193 15.06 -5.21 -26.31
C ARG A 193 14.08 -4.10 -25.97
N ARG A 194 14.09 -3.57 -24.75
CA ARG A 194 13.18 -2.48 -24.34
C ARG A 194 13.43 -1.18 -25.14
N VAL A 195 14.66 -0.95 -25.59
CA VAL A 195 14.99 0.16 -26.51
C VAL A 195 14.46 -0.09 -27.93
N GLN A 196 14.36 -1.35 -28.37
CA GLN A 196 13.81 -1.74 -29.68
C GLN A 196 12.27 -1.88 -29.70
N ASP A 197 11.68 -2.30 -28.56
CA ASP A 197 10.23 -2.46 -28.34
C ASP A 197 9.49 -1.13 -28.10
N LEU A 198 10.18 0.02 -28.25
CA LEU A 198 9.52 1.32 -28.43
C LEU A 198 8.82 1.45 -29.80
N THR A 199 8.86 0.39 -30.62
CA THR A 199 7.93 0.21 -31.73
C THR A 199 6.59 -0.31 -31.18
N PRO A 200 5.46 0.39 -31.40
CA PRO A 200 4.19 0.04 -30.78
C PRO A 200 3.66 -1.28 -31.35
N SER A 201 3.77 -2.38 -30.61
CA SER A 201 3.28 -3.71 -31.03
C SER A 201 2.09 -4.24 -30.23
N GLY A 202 1.53 -3.45 -29.31
CA GLY A 202 0.31 -3.83 -28.59
C GLY A 202 -0.94 -3.59 -29.42
N LYS A 203 -1.93 -4.50 -29.34
CA LYS A 203 -3.31 -4.15 -29.74
C LYS A 203 -3.74 -2.91 -28.93
N PRO A 204 -4.47 -1.93 -29.53
CA PRO A 204 -4.88 -0.71 -28.83
C PRO A 204 -5.64 -1.00 -27.52
N GLU A 205 -6.36 -2.12 -27.46
CA GLU A 205 -7.10 -2.62 -26.29
C GLU A 205 -6.23 -2.91 -25.05
N GLN A 206 -4.93 -3.13 -25.24
CA GLN A 206 -3.97 -3.47 -24.18
C GLN A 206 -2.94 -2.35 -23.97
N SER A 207 -3.07 -1.23 -24.68
CA SER A 207 -2.16 -0.10 -24.57
C SER A 207 -2.43 0.70 -23.30
N LYS A 208 -1.36 1.17 -22.66
CA LYS A 208 -1.46 2.13 -21.55
C LYS A 208 -1.93 3.49 -22.10
N ILE A 209 -2.75 4.20 -21.33
CA ILE A 209 -3.19 5.56 -21.65
C ILE A 209 -2.18 6.55 -21.09
N ALA A 210 -1.68 7.43 -21.96
CA ALA A 210 -0.80 8.52 -21.55
C ALA A 210 -1.61 9.79 -21.27
N ILE A 211 -1.41 10.39 -20.10
CA ILE A 211 -1.93 11.72 -19.77
C ILE A 211 -0.86 12.73 -20.19
N VAL A 212 -1.13 13.48 -21.26
CA VAL A 212 -0.15 14.35 -21.93
C VAL A 212 -0.33 15.84 -21.62
N GLY A 213 -1.45 16.23 -21.03
CA GLY A 213 -1.75 17.59 -20.61
C GLY A 213 -2.88 17.59 -19.59
N TYR A 214 -2.92 18.62 -18.75
CA TYR A 214 -3.91 18.75 -17.69
C TYR A 214 -4.21 20.23 -17.42
N GLY A 215 -5.47 20.52 -17.12
CA GLY A 215 -6.00 21.86 -16.88
C GLY A 215 -7.08 21.80 -15.81
N GLY A 216 -7.14 22.79 -14.91
CA GLY A 216 -8.07 22.74 -13.79
C GLY A 216 -8.19 24.05 -13.02
N ARG A 217 -9.33 24.21 -12.35
CA ARG A 217 -9.61 25.29 -11.39
C ARG A 217 -10.08 24.65 -10.10
N PHE A 218 -9.48 25.09 -9.00
CA PHE A 218 -9.73 24.54 -7.67
C PHE A 218 -10.03 25.68 -6.69
N PRO A 219 -10.62 25.39 -5.52
CA PRO A 219 -10.77 26.38 -4.46
C PRO A 219 -9.40 26.96 -4.07
N ASP A 220 -9.29 28.28 -4.02
CA ASP A 220 -8.06 29.05 -3.72
C ASP A 220 -6.86 28.80 -4.65
N ALA A 221 -7.09 28.13 -5.79
CA ALA A 221 -6.08 27.87 -6.78
C ALA A 221 -6.60 28.03 -8.21
N GLU A 222 -6.18 29.12 -8.84
CA GLU A 222 -6.48 29.44 -10.24
C GLU A 222 -5.67 28.59 -11.24
N SER A 223 -4.64 27.87 -10.79
CA SER A 223 -3.85 26.96 -11.63
C SER A 223 -3.49 25.68 -10.88
N ILE A 224 -3.14 24.63 -11.63
CA ILE A 224 -2.73 23.34 -11.04
C ILE A 224 -1.45 23.48 -10.20
N ASP A 225 -0.49 24.31 -10.63
CA ASP A 225 0.75 24.51 -9.87
C ASP A 225 0.47 25.10 -8.49
N LYS A 226 -0.41 26.12 -8.41
CA LYS A 226 -0.85 26.67 -7.13
C LYS A 226 -1.61 25.63 -6.31
N PHE A 227 -2.49 24.85 -6.96
CA PHE A 227 -3.23 23.80 -6.27
C PHE A 227 -2.28 22.76 -5.64
N TYR A 228 -1.25 22.34 -6.35
CA TYR A 228 -0.28 21.38 -5.83
C TYR A 228 0.61 22.00 -4.75
N TRP A 229 1.31 23.10 -5.04
CA TRP A 229 2.33 23.65 -4.16
C TRP A 229 1.78 24.42 -2.98
N ASP A 230 0.68 25.16 -3.17
CA ASP A 230 0.15 26.02 -2.12
C ASP A 230 -0.89 25.32 -1.25
N ILE A 231 -1.61 24.32 -1.79
CA ILE A 231 -2.69 23.65 -1.05
C ILE A 231 -2.28 22.23 -0.65
N LEU A 232 -2.03 21.33 -1.62
CA LEU A 232 -1.77 19.93 -1.32
C LEU A 232 -0.46 19.72 -0.58
N HIS A 233 0.63 20.33 -1.04
CA HIS A 233 1.96 20.19 -0.44
C HIS A 233 2.01 20.75 0.99
N LYS A 234 1.24 21.82 1.26
CA LYS A 234 1.13 22.44 2.59
C LYS A 234 0.05 21.81 3.47
N GLY A 235 -0.77 20.91 2.94
CA GLY A 235 -1.87 20.26 3.66
C GLY A 235 -2.97 21.24 4.12
N LEU A 236 -3.27 22.27 3.33
CA LEU A 236 -4.25 23.30 3.72
C LEU A 236 -5.69 22.82 3.52
N ASP A 237 -6.55 23.19 4.47
CA ASP A 237 -7.99 23.05 4.37
C ASP A 237 -8.61 24.39 3.90
N VAL A 238 -9.29 24.34 2.76
CA VAL A 238 -9.85 25.50 2.04
C VAL A 238 -11.37 25.60 2.15
N HIS A 239 -11.99 24.87 3.10
CA HIS A 239 -13.41 25.06 3.35
C HIS A 239 -13.67 26.44 3.96
N ARG A 240 -14.74 27.09 3.50
CA ARG A 240 -15.17 28.40 4.01
C ARG A 240 -16.68 28.47 4.05
N LYS A 241 -17.19 29.50 4.72
CA LYS A 241 -18.62 29.80 4.68
C LYS A 241 -19.06 30.06 3.23
N ILE A 242 -20.24 29.60 2.85
CA ILE A 242 -20.83 29.85 1.53
C ILE A 242 -20.81 31.36 1.27
N PRO A 243 -20.20 31.83 0.17
CA PRO A 243 -20.11 33.25 -0.11
C PRO A 243 -21.46 33.84 -0.54
N GLU A 244 -21.63 35.14 -0.31
CA GLU A 244 -22.88 35.87 -0.57
C GLU A 244 -23.26 35.92 -2.06
N ASP A 245 -22.28 35.72 -2.94
CA ASP A 245 -22.46 35.68 -4.40
C ASP A 245 -23.16 34.39 -4.90
N ARG A 246 -23.35 33.38 -4.04
CA ARG A 246 -24.13 32.16 -4.34
C ARG A 246 -25.57 32.31 -3.88
N PHE A 247 -25.75 32.46 -2.57
CA PHE A 247 -27.04 32.71 -1.94
C PHE A 247 -26.83 33.18 -0.50
N ASP A 248 -27.85 33.83 0.05
CA ASP A 248 -27.82 34.24 1.46
C ASP A 248 -27.96 33.02 2.39
N VAL A 249 -26.88 32.76 3.14
CA VAL A 249 -26.79 31.64 4.08
C VAL A 249 -27.76 31.82 5.27
N ALA A 250 -28.04 33.06 5.67
CA ALA A 250 -28.90 33.32 6.83
C ALA A 250 -30.35 32.85 6.59
N THR A 251 -30.84 32.97 5.35
CA THR A 251 -32.18 32.51 4.96
C THR A 251 -32.26 31.00 4.75
N HIS A 252 -31.15 30.36 4.39
CA HIS A 252 -31.07 28.94 4.02
C HIS A 252 -30.48 28.02 5.11
N TYR A 253 -30.20 28.54 6.30
CA TYR A 253 -29.68 27.77 7.42
C TYR A 253 -30.74 27.46 8.47
N ASP A 254 -30.86 26.18 8.83
CA ASP A 254 -31.65 25.73 9.98
C ASP A 254 -30.89 24.63 10.73
N PRO A 255 -30.39 24.89 11.96
CA PRO A 255 -29.67 23.88 12.74
C PRO A 255 -30.56 22.68 13.11
N THR A 256 -31.89 22.87 13.16
CA THR A 256 -32.83 21.79 13.49
C THR A 256 -33.12 20.89 12.28
N GLY A 257 -32.93 21.42 11.06
CA GLY A 257 -33.21 20.74 9.78
C GLY A 257 -34.67 20.38 9.58
N ARG A 258 -35.59 21.12 10.19
CA ARG A 258 -37.04 20.89 10.10
C ARG A 258 -37.70 21.81 9.08
N LYS A 259 -37.09 22.97 8.81
CA LYS A 259 -37.59 23.93 7.85
C LYS A 259 -37.32 23.43 6.42
N LYS A 260 -38.29 23.67 5.53
CA LYS A 260 -38.20 23.30 4.11
C LYS A 260 -37.20 24.22 3.40
N ASN A 261 -36.44 23.67 2.44
CA ASN A 261 -35.42 24.38 1.66
C ASN A 261 -34.30 25.02 2.50
N THR A 262 -33.94 24.39 3.62
CA THR A 262 -32.83 24.83 4.47
C THR A 262 -31.85 23.69 4.72
N SER A 263 -30.57 24.02 4.88
CA SER A 263 -29.49 23.10 5.19
C SER A 263 -28.98 23.30 6.62
N LYS A 264 -28.42 22.23 7.19
CA LYS A 264 -27.65 22.28 8.45
C LYS A 264 -26.21 22.73 8.24
N VAL A 265 -25.74 22.77 6.99
CA VAL A 265 -24.35 23.03 6.64
C VAL A 265 -24.25 24.41 5.99
N GLN A 266 -23.32 25.23 6.47
CA GLN A 266 -23.05 26.59 5.99
C GLN A 266 -21.71 26.71 5.24
N TYR A 267 -21.00 25.60 5.09
CA TYR A 267 -19.62 25.55 4.61
C TYR A 267 -19.50 24.77 3.32
N GLY A 268 -18.51 25.13 2.51
CA GLY A 268 -18.15 24.44 1.28
C GLY A 268 -16.81 24.97 0.75
N CYS A 269 -16.34 24.35 -0.33
CA CYS A 269 -15.13 24.77 -1.01
C CYS A 269 -15.51 25.37 -2.37
N PHE A 270 -15.19 26.64 -2.58
CA PHE A 270 -15.70 27.41 -3.73
C PHE A 270 -14.55 27.89 -4.61
N ILE A 271 -14.72 27.78 -5.92
CA ILE A 271 -13.89 28.50 -6.88
C ILE A 271 -14.17 30.00 -6.71
N GLU A 272 -13.12 30.81 -6.56
CA GLU A 272 -13.25 32.24 -6.27
C GLU A 272 -13.89 33.02 -7.42
N LYS A 273 -13.51 32.69 -8.66
CA LYS A 273 -13.87 33.48 -9.84
C LYS A 273 -14.46 32.60 -10.95
N PRO A 274 -15.59 31.90 -10.70
CA PRO A 274 -16.17 30.99 -11.69
C PRO A 274 -16.75 31.72 -12.90
N GLY A 275 -17.07 33.02 -12.76
CA GLY A 275 -17.65 33.83 -13.83
C GLY A 275 -16.63 34.42 -14.81
N LEU A 276 -15.32 34.32 -14.54
CA LEU A 276 -14.29 34.83 -15.44
C LEU A 276 -14.17 33.95 -16.68
N PHE A 277 -14.32 34.55 -17.85
CA PHE A 277 -14.33 33.84 -19.11
C PHE A 277 -13.96 34.78 -20.27
N ASP A 278 -13.07 34.35 -21.16
CA ASP A 278 -12.73 35.10 -22.36
C ASP A 278 -13.71 34.78 -23.50
N ALA A 279 -14.83 35.50 -23.50
CA ALA A 279 -15.88 35.29 -24.50
C ALA A 279 -15.38 35.51 -25.94
N ARG A 280 -14.44 36.43 -26.16
CA ARG A 280 -13.94 36.74 -27.52
C ARG A 280 -13.08 35.61 -28.05
N PHE A 281 -12.22 35.04 -27.20
CA PHE A 281 -11.38 33.91 -27.56
C PHE A 281 -12.21 32.71 -28.05
N PHE A 282 -13.33 32.42 -27.37
CA PHE A 282 -14.23 31.32 -27.71
C PHE A 282 -15.36 31.71 -28.68
N ASN A 283 -15.27 32.88 -29.34
CA ASN A 283 -16.28 33.37 -30.29
C ASN A 283 -17.72 33.46 -29.72
N MET A 284 -17.87 33.73 -28.43
CA MET A 284 -19.17 33.98 -27.79
C MET A 284 -19.44 35.48 -27.67
N SER A 285 -20.70 35.87 -27.88
CA SER A 285 -21.10 37.25 -27.59
C SER A 285 -21.18 37.51 -26.08
N PRO A 286 -20.98 38.75 -25.58
CA PRO A 286 -21.09 39.04 -24.14
C PRO A 286 -22.45 38.65 -23.53
N ARG A 287 -23.52 38.75 -24.34
CA ARG A 287 -24.88 38.37 -23.92
C ARG A 287 -25.04 36.85 -23.83
N GLU A 288 -24.41 36.11 -24.73
CA GLU A 288 -24.41 34.65 -24.72
C GLU A 288 -23.57 34.11 -23.56
N SER A 289 -22.34 34.63 -23.38
CA SER A 289 -21.45 34.19 -22.30
C SER A 289 -22.02 34.46 -20.90
N ALA A 290 -22.85 35.50 -20.74
CA ALA A 290 -23.50 35.80 -19.47
C ALA A 290 -24.60 34.79 -19.12
N ASN A 291 -25.25 34.19 -20.12
CA ASN A 291 -26.28 33.17 -19.94
C ASN A 291 -25.72 31.74 -19.95
N ALA A 292 -24.48 31.56 -20.40
CA ALA A 292 -23.81 30.27 -20.38
C ALA A 292 -23.47 29.84 -18.96
N ASP A 293 -23.73 28.56 -18.65
CA ASP A 293 -23.36 27.95 -17.38
C ASP A 293 -21.86 28.16 -17.09
N PRO A 294 -21.48 28.70 -15.92
CA PRO A 294 -20.08 28.77 -15.48
C PRO A 294 -19.33 27.44 -15.60
N GLY A 295 -19.97 26.30 -15.35
CA GLY A 295 -19.39 24.97 -15.49
C GLY A 295 -18.93 24.69 -16.92
N GLN A 296 -19.75 25.01 -17.92
CA GLN A 296 -19.40 24.89 -19.33
C GLN A 296 -18.26 25.84 -19.72
N ARG A 297 -18.31 27.09 -19.25
CA ARG A 297 -17.27 28.10 -19.52
C ARG A 297 -15.91 27.70 -18.94
N LEU A 298 -15.91 27.17 -17.72
CA LEU A 298 -14.70 26.65 -17.09
C LEU A 298 -14.19 25.41 -17.83
N ALA A 299 -15.07 24.49 -18.23
CA ALA A 299 -14.69 23.28 -18.95
C ALA A 299 -13.95 23.56 -20.26
N ILE A 300 -14.46 24.48 -21.09
CA ILE A 300 -13.80 24.82 -22.37
C ILE A 300 -12.50 25.59 -22.16
N THR A 301 -12.42 26.40 -21.09
CA THR A 301 -11.18 27.11 -20.74
C THR A 301 -10.09 26.15 -20.32
N THR A 302 -10.38 25.23 -19.38
CA THR A 302 -9.40 24.26 -18.89
C THR A 302 -9.07 23.20 -19.92
N ALA A 303 -10.01 22.81 -20.78
CA ALA A 303 -9.75 21.93 -21.92
C ALA A 303 -8.75 22.58 -22.89
N TYR A 304 -8.91 23.87 -23.20
CA TYR A 304 -7.99 24.57 -24.07
C TYR A 304 -6.58 24.66 -23.46
N GLU A 305 -6.47 25.02 -22.17
CA GLU A 305 -5.18 25.04 -21.46
C GLU A 305 -4.48 23.68 -21.45
N ALA A 306 -5.24 22.60 -21.23
CA ALA A 306 -4.70 21.24 -21.25
C ALA A 306 -4.20 20.83 -22.65
N LEU A 307 -4.89 21.25 -23.70
CA LEU A 307 -4.48 21.02 -25.09
C LEU A 307 -3.19 21.78 -25.43
N GLU A 308 -3.08 23.05 -25.03
CA GLU A 308 -1.86 23.85 -25.19
C GLU A 308 -0.68 23.24 -24.44
N MET A 309 -0.89 22.82 -23.19
CA MET A 309 0.14 22.13 -22.39
C MET A 309 0.63 20.85 -23.06
N ALA A 310 -0.28 20.10 -23.70
CA ALA A 310 0.05 18.90 -24.44
C ALA A 310 0.76 19.16 -25.79
N GLY A 311 0.92 20.43 -26.20
CA GLY A 311 1.41 20.80 -27.52
C GLY A 311 0.46 20.34 -28.64
N PHE A 312 -0.84 20.25 -28.35
CA PHE A 312 -1.83 19.76 -29.29
C PHE A 312 -2.09 20.78 -30.41
N GLY A 313 -1.57 20.50 -31.60
CA GLY A 313 -1.95 21.20 -32.82
C GLY A 313 -3.03 20.42 -33.58
N PRO A 314 -4.19 21.02 -33.91
CA PRO A 314 -5.19 20.37 -34.76
C PRO A 314 -4.59 19.97 -36.12
N ASP A 315 -4.83 18.74 -36.54
CA ASP A 315 -4.46 18.21 -37.86
C ASP A 315 -2.93 18.16 -38.16
N THR A 316 -2.08 18.41 -37.17
CA THR A 316 -0.61 18.42 -37.33
C THR A 316 0.02 17.03 -37.39
N THR A 317 -0.62 16.03 -36.77
CA THR A 317 -0.14 14.66 -36.69
C THR A 317 -1.28 13.69 -36.97
N PRO A 318 -1.00 12.40 -37.23
CA PRO A 318 -2.05 11.40 -37.32
C PRO A 318 -2.94 11.38 -36.06
N SER A 319 -2.40 11.37 -34.85
CA SER A 319 -3.22 11.30 -33.63
C SER A 319 -4.05 12.55 -33.35
N THR A 320 -3.71 13.70 -33.93
CA THR A 320 -4.40 14.99 -33.71
C THR A 320 -5.40 15.37 -34.80
N GLN A 321 -5.74 14.45 -35.71
CA GLN A 321 -6.80 14.66 -36.70
C GLN A 321 -8.16 14.80 -36.01
N ARG A 322 -8.98 15.76 -36.46
CA ARG A 322 -10.27 16.08 -35.81
C ARG A 322 -11.24 14.90 -35.68
N ASP A 323 -11.22 13.97 -36.65
CA ASP A 323 -12.06 12.77 -36.66
C ASP A 323 -11.62 11.71 -35.64
N ARG A 324 -10.45 11.88 -35.02
CA ARG A 324 -9.87 10.97 -34.02
C ARG A 324 -9.91 11.51 -32.59
N VAL A 325 -10.47 12.70 -32.39
CA VAL A 325 -10.57 13.33 -31.06
C VAL A 325 -11.96 13.09 -30.48
N GLY A 326 -12.01 12.40 -29.35
CA GLY A 326 -13.24 12.24 -28.54
C GLY A 326 -13.22 13.16 -27.33
N ILE A 327 -14.38 13.70 -26.97
CA ILE A 327 -14.55 14.54 -25.77
C ILE A 327 -15.54 13.84 -24.84
N PHE A 328 -15.14 13.70 -23.57
CA PHE A 328 -15.97 13.13 -22.51
C PHE A 328 -16.01 14.12 -21.35
N TYR A 329 -17.21 14.43 -20.86
CA TYR A 329 -17.42 15.35 -19.76
C TYR A 329 -18.46 14.78 -18.78
N GLY A 330 -18.14 14.81 -17.48
CA GLY A 330 -19.01 14.31 -16.42
C GLY A 330 -19.63 15.47 -15.67
N MET A 331 -20.96 15.51 -15.60
CA MET A 331 -21.73 16.55 -14.92
C MET A 331 -22.91 15.91 -14.20
N THR A 332 -23.14 16.31 -12.96
CA THR A 332 -24.19 15.73 -12.10
C THR A 332 -25.33 16.70 -11.84
N SER A 333 -25.07 18.01 -11.83
CA SER A 333 -26.07 19.07 -11.65
C SER A 333 -25.88 20.18 -12.68
N ASP A 334 -26.98 20.83 -13.05
CA ASP A 334 -27.11 21.96 -13.96
C ASP A 334 -27.76 23.16 -13.25
N ASP A 335 -27.16 23.56 -12.13
CA ASP A 335 -27.69 24.55 -11.16
C ASP A 335 -27.76 26.00 -11.68
#